data_AF-R5CG61-F1
#
_entry.id   AF-R5CG61-F1
#
_cell.length_a   1.000
_cell.length_b   1.000
_cell.length_c   1.000
_cell.angle_alpha   90.00
_cell.angle_beta   90.00
_cell.angle_gamma   90.00
#
_symmetry.space_group_name_H-M   'P 1'
#
loop_
_entity.id
_entity.type
_entity.pdbx_description
1 polymer ?
#
loop_
_entity_poly.entity_id
_entity_poly.type
_entity_poly.pdbx_seq_one_letter_code
_entity_poly.pdbx_strand_id
1 'polypeptide(L)'
;MREEFLLEKTFGKPNLFKVPEGYFETFEESVMDKIAKPATSKSTIKRFLRPMLYAACVMAVAIFSSLYLFNTKNKDIDHIANISHSANMASPAYHDLTFEEMSDYAMYDNDDLYSFIADEQ
;
A
#
# COMPACT_ATOMS: atom_id res chain seq x y z
N MET A 1 -39.89 38.62 25.52
CA MET A 1 -40.12 38.93 26.96
C MET A 1 -41.05 37.92 27.66
N ARG A 2 -42.09 37.36 26.99
CA ARG A 2 -42.95 36.31 27.62
C ARG A 2 -42.25 34.96 27.74
N GLU A 3 -41.44 34.59 26.74
CA GLU A 3 -40.67 33.34 26.74
C GLU A 3 -39.63 33.28 27.87
N GLU A 4 -38.93 34.38 28.18
CA GLU A 4 -37.93 34.41 29.26
C GLU A 4 -38.55 34.19 30.66
N PHE A 5 -39.75 34.75 30.89
CA PHE A 5 -40.50 34.56 32.13
C PHE A 5 -40.97 33.11 32.32
N LEU A 6 -41.33 32.42 31.23
CA LEU A 6 -41.73 31.02 31.27
C LEU A 6 -40.55 30.10 31.58
N LEU A 7 -39.38 30.39 31.01
CA LEU A 7 -38.15 29.64 31.28
C LEU A 7 -37.72 29.80 32.75
N GLU A 8 -37.74 31.02 33.29
CA GLU A 8 -37.37 31.30 34.68
C GLU A 8 -38.34 30.66 35.70
N LYS A 9 -39.64 30.61 35.39
CA LYS A 9 -40.65 29.98 36.27
C LYS A 9 -40.58 28.44 36.28
N THR A 10 -40.20 27.83 35.15
CA THR A 10 -40.23 26.36 34.98
C THR A 10 -38.90 25.71 35.33
N PHE A 11 -37.78 26.33 35.00
CA PHE A 11 -36.44 25.78 35.20
C PHE A 11 -35.62 26.54 36.25
N GLY A 12 -36.08 27.71 36.71
CA GLY A 12 -35.28 28.62 37.54
C GLY A 12 -34.16 29.29 36.75
N LYS A 13 -33.31 30.07 37.42
CA LYS A 13 -31.97 30.46 36.93
C LYS A 13 -30.88 29.63 37.63
N PRO A 14 -30.87 28.28 37.52
CA PRO A 14 -29.77 27.50 38.07
C PRO A 14 -28.52 27.83 37.25
N ASN A 15 -27.43 28.16 37.93
CA ASN A 15 -26.15 28.36 37.28
C ASN A 15 -25.63 26.99 36.80
N LEU A 16 -25.88 26.68 35.52
CA LEU A 16 -25.48 25.44 34.86
C LEU A 16 -23.95 25.34 34.64
N PHE A 17 -23.24 26.46 34.80
CA PHE A 17 -21.79 26.55 34.61
C PHE A 17 -21.06 26.57 35.96
N LYS A 18 -21.46 25.72 36.91
CA LYS A 18 -20.70 25.52 38.15
C LYS A 18 -19.63 24.45 37.93
N VAL A 19 -18.37 24.81 38.16
CA VAL A 19 -17.28 23.84 38.21
C VAL A 19 -17.39 22.98 39.47
N PRO A 20 -16.97 21.70 39.42
CA PRO A 20 -16.87 20.87 40.62
C PRO A 20 -15.95 21.51 41.67
N GLU A 21 -16.27 21.31 42.95
CA GLU A 21 -15.40 21.71 44.06
C GLU A 21 -14.02 21.04 43.88
N GLY A 22 -12.94 21.81 44.01
CA GLY A 22 -11.57 21.31 43.85
C GLY A 22 -11.08 21.08 42.40
N TYR A 23 -11.87 21.38 41.36
CA TYR A 23 -11.46 21.17 39.95
C TYR A 23 -10.10 21.82 39.61
N PHE A 24 -9.90 23.06 40.06
CA PHE A 24 -8.68 23.81 39.77
C PHE A 24 -7.50 23.39 40.66
N GLU A 25 -7.72 22.68 41.76
CA GLU A 25 -6.65 22.22 42.66
C GLU A 25 -5.81 21.11 42.00
N THR A 26 -6.46 20.22 41.25
CA THR A 26 -5.77 19.13 40.51
C THR A 26 -5.55 19.45 39.02
N PHE A 27 -5.96 20.64 38.57
CA PHE A 27 -5.89 21.01 37.15
C PHE A 27 -4.44 21.11 36.66
N GLU A 28 -3.58 21.79 37.43
CA GLU A 28 -2.17 21.95 37.08
C GLU A 28 -1.46 20.59 36.95
N GLU A 29 -1.67 19.71 37.93
CA GLU A 29 -1.11 18.35 37.93
C GLU A 29 -1.59 17.54 36.71
N SER A 30 -2.88 17.60 36.39
CA SER A 30 -3.47 16.93 35.23
C SER A 30 -2.93 17.45 33.89
N VAL A 31 -2.70 18.76 33.78
CA VAL A 31 -2.11 19.37 32.58
C VAL A 31 -0.65 18.99 32.45
N MET A 32 0.13 19.09 33.53
CA MET A 32 1.54 18.72 33.53
C MET A 32 1.74 17.24 33.21
N ASP A 33 0.91 16.35 33.77
CA ASP A 33 0.94 14.91 33.51
C ASP A 33 0.66 14.58 32.03
N LYS A 34 -0.27 15.29 31.39
CA LYS A 34 -0.58 15.14 29.95
C LYS A 34 0.54 15.64 29.03
N ILE A 35 1.32 16.63 29.45
CA ILE A 35 2.42 17.18 28.67
C ILE A 35 3.70 16.36 28.88
N ALA A 36 3.96 15.92 30.12
CA ALA A 36 5.13 15.15 30.48
C ALA A 36 5.08 13.70 29.97
N LYS A 37 3.88 13.11 29.86
CA LYS A 37 3.73 11.79 29.26
C LYS A 37 3.80 11.92 27.74
N PRO A 38 4.81 11.35 27.05
CA PRO A 38 4.79 11.29 25.61
C PRO A 38 3.51 10.55 25.22
N ALA A 39 2.66 11.18 24.41
CA ALA A 39 1.45 10.56 23.91
C ALA A 39 1.86 9.22 23.28
N THR A 40 1.57 8.11 23.97
CA THR A 40 1.79 6.79 23.40
C THR A 40 0.84 6.72 22.23
N SER A 41 1.38 6.95 21.03
CA SER A 41 0.66 6.96 19.77
C SER A 41 0.04 5.58 19.60
N LYS A 42 -1.17 5.41 20.12
CA LYS A 42 -1.98 4.22 19.90
C LYS A 42 -2.48 4.33 18.47
N SER A 43 -1.67 3.88 17.51
CA SER A 43 -2.11 3.27 16.25
C SER A 43 -1.09 3.48 15.11
N THR A 44 0.07 2.84 15.18
CA THR A 44 0.90 2.59 13.98
C THR A 44 0.53 1.27 13.29
N ILE A 45 -0.19 0.37 13.97
CA ILE A 45 -0.46 -0.99 13.48
C ILE A 45 -1.30 -0.98 12.18
N LYS A 46 -2.26 -0.06 12.05
CA LYS A 46 -3.10 0.05 10.83
C LYS A 46 -2.31 0.39 9.56
N ARG A 47 -1.08 0.92 9.67
CA ARG A 47 -0.23 1.26 8.51
C ARG A 47 0.48 0.03 7.94
N PHE A 48 0.76 -0.98 8.76
CA PHE A 48 1.52 -2.18 8.37
C PHE A 48 0.64 -3.32 7.81
N LEU A 49 -0.68 -3.28 8.01
CA LEU A 49 -1.61 -4.26 7.43
C LEU A 49 -1.96 -3.98 5.95
N ARG A 50 -1.69 -2.77 5.44
CA ARG A 50 -1.98 -2.39 4.04
C ARG A 50 -1.19 -3.20 3.01
N PRO A 51 0.14 -3.42 3.14
CA PRO A 51 0.89 -4.24 2.20
C PRO A 51 0.59 -5.75 2.32
N MET A 52 0.13 -6.23 3.48
CA MET A 52 -0.15 -7.66 3.70
C MET A 52 -1.33 -8.17 2.86
N LEU A 53 -2.31 -7.31 2.58
CA LEU A 53 -3.44 -7.63 1.70
C LEU A 53 -3.00 -7.86 0.25
N TYR A 54 -2.07 -7.05 -0.27
CA TYR A 54 -1.54 -7.24 -1.63
C TYR A 54 -0.71 -8.53 -1.75
N ALA A 55 0.12 -8.84 -0.75
CA ALA A 55 0.93 -10.05 -0.74
C ALA A 55 0.07 -11.34 -0.76
N ALA A 56 -1.05 -11.37 -0.02
CA ALA A 56 -1.95 -12.53 0.00
C ALA A 56 -2.62 -12.79 -1.36
N CYS A 57 -3.01 -11.73 -2.08
CA CYS A 57 -3.62 -11.86 -3.42
C CYS A 57 -2.64 -12.46 -4.44
N VAL A 58 -1.37 -12.04 -4.43
CA VAL A 58 -0.35 -12.58 -5.34
C VAL A 58 -0.12 -14.08 -5.08
N MET A 59 -0.05 -14.48 -3.81
CA MET A 59 0.10 -15.89 -3.43
C MET A 59 -1.12 -16.73 -3.85
N ALA A 60 -2.34 -16.22 -3.67
CA ALA A 60 -3.56 -16.93 -4.06
C ALA A 60 -3.64 -17.17 -5.58
N VAL A 61 -3.25 -16.17 -6.40
CA VAL A 61 -3.22 -16.31 -7.86
C VAL A 61 -2.16 -17.33 -8.30
N ALA A 62 -0.97 -17.31 -7.70
CA ALA A 62 0.08 -18.28 -8.01
C ALA A 62 -0.31 -19.72 -7.64
N ILE A 63 -0.93 -19.92 -6.48
CA ILE A 63 -1.41 -21.23 -6.05
C ILE A 63 -2.55 -21.72 -6.95
N PHE A 64 -3.53 -20.87 -7.26
CA PHE A 64 -4.65 -21.23 -8.12
C PHE A 64 -4.19 -21.54 -9.56
N SER A 65 -3.26 -20.76 -10.10
CA SER A 65 -2.63 -21.01 -11.40
C SER A 65 -1.85 -22.33 -11.41
N SER A 66 -1.07 -22.59 -10.36
CA SER A 66 -0.33 -23.85 -10.22
C SER A 66 -1.25 -25.06 -10.15
N LEU A 67 -2.34 -25.00 -9.37
CA LEU A 67 -3.35 -26.06 -9.26
C LEU A 67 -4.08 -26.31 -10.59
N TYR A 68 -4.41 -25.25 -11.33
CA TYR A 68 -5.03 -25.35 -12.65
C TYR A 68 -4.11 -26.07 -13.65
N LEU A 69 -2.84 -25.69 -13.68
CA LEU A 69 -1.82 -26.35 -14.50
C LEU A 69 -1.54 -27.79 -14.05
N PHE A 70 -1.59 -28.09 -12.76
CA PHE A 70 -1.44 -29.47 -12.27
C PHE A 70 -2.65 -30.35 -12.60
N ASN A 71 -3.87 -29.80 -12.56
CA ASN A 71 -5.08 -30.54 -12.91
C ASN A 71 -5.13 -30.88 -14.41
N THR A 72 -4.59 -30.01 -15.28
CA THR A 72 -4.53 -30.28 -16.72
C THR A 72 -3.41 -31.26 -17.10
N LYS A 73 -2.30 -31.32 -16.35
CA LYS A 73 -1.15 -32.19 -16.65
C LYS A 73 -1.41 -33.68 -16.48
N ASN A 74 -2.41 -34.08 -15.69
CA ASN A 74 -2.70 -35.51 -15.48
C ASN A 74 -3.36 -36.21 -16.69
N LYS A 75 -3.69 -35.49 -17.78
CA LYS A 75 -4.26 -36.08 -19.00
C LYS A 75 -3.29 -36.16 -20.19
N ASP A 76 -2.15 -35.46 -20.13
CA ASP A 76 -1.19 -35.34 -21.26
C ASP A 76 0.18 -36.02 -20.99
N ILE A 77 0.46 -36.48 -19.77
CA ILE A 77 1.79 -37.03 -19.41
C ILE A 77 2.09 -38.38 -20.10
N ASP A 78 1.08 -39.12 -20.57
CA ASP A 78 1.29 -40.40 -21.25
C ASP A 78 1.76 -40.24 -22.71
N HIS A 79 1.63 -39.04 -23.31
CA HIS A 79 2.01 -38.78 -24.72
C HIS A 79 3.34 -38.02 -24.91
N ILE A 80 3.92 -37.45 -23.86
CA ILE A 80 5.11 -36.58 -23.95
C ILE A 80 6.44 -37.35 -23.74
N ALA A 81 6.41 -38.55 -23.16
CA ALA A 81 7.61 -39.36 -22.92
C ALA A 81 8.37 -39.77 -24.20
N ASN A 82 7.69 -39.81 -25.35
CA ASN A 82 8.28 -40.11 -26.66
C ASN A 82 8.86 -38.88 -27.39
N ILE A 83 8.75 -37.67 -26.83
CA ILE A 83 9.30 -36.41 -27.37
C ILE A 83 10.58 -36.02 -26.59
N SER A 84 11.22 -36.97 -25.91
CA SER A 84 12.49 -36.74 -25.20
C SER A 84 13.72 -36.85 -26.11
N HIS A 85 13.55 -37.11 -27.41
CA HIS A 85 14.65 -37.24 -28.38
C HIS A 85 14.97 -35.99 -29.22
N SER A 86 14.22 -34.88 -29.10
CA SER A 86 14.65 -33.58 -29.67
C SER A 86 15.03 -32.60 -28.56
N ALA A 87 16.11 -32.95 -27.87
CA ALA A 87 16.83 -32.00 -27.04
C ALA A 87 17.28 -30.80 -27.89
N ASN A 88 17.15 -29.60 -27.32
CA ASN A 88 17.80 -28.34 -27.73
C ASN A 88 17.20 -27.63 -28.96
N MET A 89 16.07 -26.94 -28.77
CA MET A 89 15.79 -25.64 -29.42
C MET A 89 14.81 -24.90 -28.50
N ALA A 90 15.31 -24.38 -27.37
CA ALA A 90 14.55 -23.43 -26.58
C ALA A 90 14.33 -22.18 -27.45
N SER A 91 13.07 -21.88 -27.71
CA SER A 91 12.55 -20.83 -28.58
C SER A 91 13.26 -19.47 -28.42
N PRO A 92 13.88 -18.92 -29.50
CA PRO A 92 14.47 -17.58 -29.50
C PRO A 92 13.47 -16.46 -29.90
N ALA A 93 12.26 -16.81 -30.37
CA ALA A 93 11.44 -15.89 -31.16
C ALA A 93 10.67 -14.80 -30.39
N TYR A 94 10.50 -14.94 -29.07
CA TYR A 94 9.79 -13.92 -28.26
C TYR A 94 10.74 -12.93 -27.57
N HIS A 95 11.99 -13.33 -27.35
CA HIS A 95 13.01 -12.44 -26.79
C HIS A 95 13.61 -11.55 -27.87
N ASP A 96 13.68 -12.01 -29.12
CA ASP A 96 14.26 -11.28 -30.26
C ASP A 96 13.56 -9.91 -30.47
N LEU A 97 12.23 -9.89 -30.56
CA LEU A 97 11.47 -8.64 -30.80
C LEU A 97 11.57 -7.62 -29.65
N THR A 98 11.72 -8.07 -28.40
CA THR A 98 11.81 -7.18 -27.22
C THR A 98 13.25 -6.78 -26.91
N PHE A 99 14.21 -7.64 -27.26
CA PHE A 99 15.63 -7.38 -27.11
C PHE A 99 16.16 -6.51 -28.24
N GLU A 100 15.67 -6.67 -29.47
CA GLU A 100 15.99 -5.81 -30.61
C GLU A 100 15.55 -4.36 -30.33
N GLU A 101 14.30 -4.17 -29.90
CA GLU A 101 13.79 -2.84 -29.49
C GLU A 101 14.60 -2.23 -28.33
N MET A 102 15.01 -3.04 -27.35
CA MET A 102 15.88 -2.59 -26.25
C MET A 102 17.32 -2.33 -26.72
N SER A 103 17.81 -3.07 -27.72
CA SER A 103 19.16 -2.95 -28.26
C SER A 103 19.35 -1.66 -29.04
N ASP A 104 18.32 -1.20 -29.76
CA ASP A 104 18.33 0.09 -30.44
C ASP A 104 18.60 1.25 -29.47
N TYR A 105 18.05 1.19 -28.25
CA TYR A 105 18.31 2.19 -27.20
C TYR A 105 19.65 2.02 -26.50
N ALA A 106 20.17 0.78 -26.40
CA ALA A 106 21.41 0.47 -25.71
C ALA A 106 22.66 0.67 -26.58
N MET A 107 22.51 0.65 -27.92
CA MET A 107 23.60 0.88 -28.88
C MET A 107 23.88 2.36 -29.14
N TYR A 108 23.10 3.28 -28.54
CA TYR A 108 23.35 4.71 -28.61
C TYR A 108 24.55 5.08 -27.71
N ASP A 109 25.74 5.11 -28.30
CA ASP A 109 26.98 5.45 -27.59
C ASP A 109 27.06 6.97 -27.36
N ASN A 110 27.82 7.38 -26.35
CA ASN A 110 27.99 8.81 -26.01
C ASN A 110 28.60 9.61 -27.17
N ASP A 111 29.39 8.95 -28.03
CA ASP A 111 29.97 9.55 -29.23
C ASP A 111 28.89 9.98 -30.24
N ASP A 112 27.80 9.22 -30.37
CA ASP A 112 26.66 9.59 -31.21
C ASP A 112 25.96 10.84 -30.66
N LEU A 113 25.90 11.01 -29.33
CA LEU A 113 25.35 12.21 -28.67
C LEU A 113 26.22 13.45 -28.93
N TYR A 114 27.55 13.31 -28.89
CA TYR A 114 28.47 14.42 -29.17
C TYR A 114 28.39 14.89 -30.62
N SER A 115 28.08 14.00 -31.57
CA SER A 115 27.93 14.35 -32.99
C SER A 115 26.81 15.36 -33.22
N PHE A 116 25.66 15.23 -32.54
CA PHE A 116 24.53 16.14 -32.69
C PHE A 116 24.80 17.55 -32.13
N ILE A 117 25.61 17.65 -31.07
CA ILE A 117 25.95 18.93 -30.43
C ILE A 117 27.09 19.62 -31.20
N ALA A 118 27.96 18.84 -31.84
CA ALA A 118 29.06 19.35 -32.65
C ALA A 118 28.60 19.89 -34.01
N ASP A 119 27.53 19.33 -34.59
CA ASP A 119 26.96 19.76 -35.88
C ASP A 119 26.08 21.03 -35.77
N GLU A 120 25.75 21.47 -34.55
CA GLU A 120 24.90 22.64 -34.28
C GLU A 120 25.68 23.97 -34.12
N GLN A 121 26.90 24.08 -34.66
CA GLN A 121 27.72 25.32 -34.70
C GLN A 121 28.09 25.79 -36.10
#